data_AF-A0A8H9KQT0-F1
#
_entry.id   AF-A0A8H9KQT0-F1
#
_cell.length_a   1.000
_cell.length_b   1.000
_cell.length_c   1.000
_cell.angle_alpha   90.00
_cell.angle_beta   90.00
_cell.angle_gamma   90.00
#
_symmetry.space_group_name_H-M   'P 1'
#
loop_
_entity.id
_entity.type
_entity.pdbx_description
1 polymer ?
#
loop_
_entity_poly.entity_id
_entity_poly.type
_entity_poly.pdbx_seq_one_letter_code
_entity_poly.pdbx_strand_id
1 'polypeptide(L)'
;MTPTAPAPSGAALVTGASSGIGLATAVALARRGWTVVLVGRDQGTLERAQRACERAGGTAVVEVADVRDSDAVRRAFEVADEQPGGLDTVVHSAATLAYGRFEDVPDDVFEAALDTTLLGTTRVCREALRRFRPAGRGRLVVIGSLLGKTAVPGMSSYTTSKWGLHGLVRSLQLENRDVDGIQISLVSPGGVDTPVYQQAGTFLGRHGQPPPPRASAADVADAVLDCLDRPRREVNVGAGNALTVFGFRVLPTVYDRLVGPLMTRIALQPGEGVPDTPGNVLEPRPEGEAVDGGWTPRRTGARGTREMEETMVHETDESSSPQGQPQRRTVAAPAGRVWDVLADGWTYANWVVGTARIRAVDKAWPAPGSRIHHSVGLWPALLSDTTRVEECDAGRRLLLTARGWPLGEARVELVIEPDGPESCTVTITEDAVSGPGTLPPRLVRQAMILPRNHETLKRLAYLAEGAAAPLGDGD
;
A
#
# COMPACT_ATOMS: atom_id res chain seq x y z
N MET A 1 25.15 -14.05 -0.07
CA MET A 1 24.58 -14.40 -1.39
C MET A 1 23.36 -15.26 -1.14
N THR A 2 22.18 -14.65 -1.14
CA THR A 2 20.90 -15.37 -1.03
C THR A 2 20.76 -16.29 -2.25
N PRO A 3 20.31 -17.56 -2.11
CA PRO A 3 20.19 -18.47 -3.24
C PRO A 3 19.24 -17.89 -4.28
N THR A 4 19.73 -17.65 -5.49
CA THR A 4 18.91 -17.25 -6.63
C THR A 4 17.90 -18.35 -6.90
N ALA A 5 16.60 -18.04 -6.83
CA ALA A 5 15.56 -18.99 -7.22
C ALA A 5 15.88 -19.57 -8.62
N PRO A 6 15.59 -20.86 -8.87
CA PRO A 6 15.81 -21.44 -10.19
C PRO A 6 15.10 -20.62 -11.26
N ALA A 7 15.74 -20.47 -12.43
CA ALA A 7 15.18 -19.73 -13.54
C ALA A 7 13.78 -20.27 -13.87
N PRO A 8 12.79 -19.40 -14.12
CA PRO A 8 11.43 -19.81 -14.45
C PRO A 8 11.45 -20.65 -15.73
N SER A 9 10.70 -21.74 -15.73
CA SER A 9 10.69 -22.71 -16.82
C SER A 9 9.54 -22.50 -17.81
N GLY A 10 9.01 -21.29 -17.94
CA GLY A 10 7.82 -21.00 -18.76
C GLY A 10 7.69 -19.53 -19.15
N ALA A 11 6.59 -19.22 -19.85
CA ALA A 11 6.30 -17.88 -20.34
C ALA A 11 5.31 -17.11 -19.45
N ALA A 12 5.46 -15.79 -19.47
CA ALA A 12 4.56 -14.84 -18.84
C ALA A 12 3.89 -13.94 -19.89
N LEU A 13 2.56 -13.94 -19.95
CA LEU A 13 1.79 -13.04 -20.82
C LEU A 13 1.42 -11.78 -20.03
N VAL A 14 1.75 -10.60 -20.55
CA VAL A 14 1.46 -9.31 -19.91
C VAL A 14 0.61 -8.44 -20.83
N THR A 15 -0.61 -8.10 -20.40
CA THR A 15 -1.47 -7.14 -21.12
C THR A 15 -1.26 -5.72 -20.64
N GLY A 16 -1.45 -4.73 -21.52
CA GLY A 16 -1.11 -3.35 -21.20
C GLY A 16 0.40 -3.16 -21.03
N ALA A 17 1.20 -3.97 -21.74
CA ALA A 17 2.65 -3.99 -21.61
C ALA A 17 3.36 -2.78 -22.24
N SER A 18 2.60 -1.89 -22.91
CA SER A 18 3.13 -0.71 -23.60
C SER A 18 3.61 0.39 -22.64
N SER A 19 3.04 0.48 -21.43
CA SER A 19 3.35 1.55 -20.48
C SER A 19 3.04 1.23 -19.03
N GLY A 20 3.40 2.15 -18.14
CA GLY A 20 3.02 2.15 -16.74
C GLY A 20 3.39 0.86 -16.00
N ILE A 21 2.42 0.36 -15.23
CA ILE A 21 2.53 -0.87 -14.43
C ILE A 21 2.83 -2.09 -15.29
N GLY A 22 2.17 -2.22 -16.45
CA GLY A 22 2.36 -3.37 -17.34
C GLY A 22 3.77 -3.43 -17.90
N LEU A 23 4.30 -2.30 -18.40
CA LEU A 23 5.69 -2.22 -18.87
C LEU A 23 6.71 -2.47 -17.75
N ALA A 24 6.49 -1.87 -16.57
CA ALA A 24 7.37 -2.11 -15.42
C ALA A 24 7.40 -3.59 -15.02
N THR A 25 6.24 -4.24 -15.03
CA THR A 25 6.10 -5.67 -14.72
C THR A 25 6.77 -6.55 -15.78
N ALA A 26 6.57 -6.25 -17.07
CA ALA A 26 7.22 -6.97 -18.16
C ALA A 26 8.75 -6.93 -18.06
N VAL A 27 9.32 -5.74 -17.82
CA VAL A 27 10.78 -5.57 -17.64
C VAL A 27 11.28 -6.32 -16.40
N ALA A 28 10.51 -6.29 -15.31
CA ALA A 28 10.85 -7.00 -14.08
C ALA A 28 10.82 -8.53 -14.24
N LEU A 29 9.84 -9.07 -14.98
CA LEU A 29 9.75 -10.49 -15.35
C LEU A 29 10.90 -10.90 -16.26
N ALA A 30 11.18 -10.13 -17.31
CA ALA A 30 12.28 -10.39 -18.22
C ALA A 30 13.62 -10.45 -17.47
N ARG A 31 13.86 -9.53 -16.52
CA ARG A 31 15.05 -9.54 -15.65
C ARG A 31 15.17 -10.81 -14.79
N ARG A 32 14.06 -11.46 -14.45
CA ARG A 32 14.03 -12.74 -13.72
C ARG A 32 14.15 -13.96 -14.64
N GLY A 33 14.36 -13.76 -15.94
CA GLY A 33 14.57 -14.84 -16.91
C GLY A 33 13.29 -15.40 -17.53
N TRP A 34 12.14 -14.76 -17.33
CA TRP A 34 10.91 -15.14 -18.03
C TRP A 34 10.99 -14.79 -19.51
N THR A 35 10.42 -15.65 -20.36
CA THR A 35 10.01 -15.25 -21.71
C THR A 35 8.70 -14.48 -21.60
N VAL A 36 8.71 -13.19 -21.93
CA VAL A 36 7.55 -12.31 -21.74
C VAL A 36 6.82 -12.06 -23.06
N VAL A 37 5.56 -12.46 -23.16
CA VAL A 37 4.69 -12.09 -24.29
C VAL A 37 4.03 -10.76 -23.96
N LEU A 38 4.41 -9.72 -24.71
CA LEU A 38 3.98 -8.33 -24.54
C LEU A 38 2.74 -8.07 -25.37
N VAL A 39 1.62 -7.79 -24.71
CA VAL A 39 0.33 -7.55 -25.35
C VAL A 39 -0.13 -6.10 -25.19
N GLY A 40 -0.49 -5.48 -26.31
CA GLY A 40 -1.01 -4.11 -26.39
C GLY A 40 -1.51 -3.78 -27.80
N ARG A 41 -1.99 -2.54 -28.00
CA ARG A 41 -2.66 -2.14 -29.26
C ARG A 41 -1.73 -1.55 -30.32
N ASP A 42 -0.55 -1.06 -29.93
CA ASP A 42 0.37 -0.39 -30.84
C ASP A 42 1.70 -1.16 -30.98
N GLN A 43 1.99 -1.60 -32.21
CA GLN A 43 3.21 -2.35 -32.55
C GLN A 43 4.47 -1.60 -32.14
N GLY A 44 4.61 -0.33 -32.55
CA GLY A 44 5.84 0.43 -32.35
C GLY A 44 6.17 0.66 -30.87
N THR A 45 5.16 0.79 -30.03
CA THR A 45 5.33 0.90 -28.57
C THR A 45 5.66 -0.44 -27.93
N LEU A 46 5.05 -1.54 -28.38
CA LEU A 46 5.42 -2.87 -27.91
C LEU A 46 6.86 -3.25 -28.29
N GLU A 47 7.33 -2.86 -29.47
CA GLU A 47 8.75 -3.04 -29.84
C GLU A 47 9.70 -2.21 -28.95
N ARG A 48 9.28 -1.01 -28.50
CA ARG A 48 10.05 -0.24 -27.49
C ARG A 48 10.07 -0.97 -26.15
N ALA A 49 8.95 -1.56 -25.75
CA ALA A 49 8.84 -2.38 -24.54
C ALA A 49 9.70 -3.65 -24.62
N GLN A 50 9.72 -4.31 -25.77
CA GLN A 50 10.57 -5.47 -26.07
C GLN A 50 12.04 -5.12 -25.88
N ARG A 51 12.51 -4.02 -26.50
CA ARG A 51 13.88 -3.52 -26.31
C ARG A 51 14.20 -3.15 -24.87
N ALA A 52 13.22 -2.74 -24.06
CA ALA A 52 13.42 -2.50 -22.63
C ALA A 52 13.61 -3.82 -21.85
N CYS A 53 12.86 -4.86 -22.19
CA CYS A 53 13.00 -6.20 -21.62
C CYS A 53 14.35 -6.85 -21.99
N GLU A 54 14.75 -6.74 -23.26
CA GLU A 54 16.05 -7.25 -23.76
C GLU A 54 17.23 -6.55 -23.08
N ARG A 55 17.17 -5.22 -22.93
CA ARG A 55 18.18 -4.46 -22.17
C ARG A 55 18.24 -4.82 -20.69
N ALA A 56 17.16 -5.35 -20.13
CA ALA A 56 17.14 -5.88 -18.77
C ALA A 56 17.68 -7.32 -18.66
N GLY A 57 18.09 -7.93 -19.79
CA GLY A 57 18.71 -9.25 -19.85
C GLY A 57 17.74 -10.41 -20.08
N GLY A 58 16.47 -10.14 -20.43
CA GLY A 58 15.46 -11.18 -20.68
C GLY A 58 15.03 -11.30 -22.13
N THR A 59 14.05 -12.16 -22.38
CA THR A 59 13.45 -12.40 -23.69
C THR A 59 12.03 -11.88 -23.72
N ALA A 60 11.65 -11.18 -24.79
CA ALA A 60 10.29 -10.71 -24.98
C ALA A 60 9.82 -10.92 -26.42
N VAL A 61 8.54 -11.26 -26.57
CA VAL A 61 7.85 -11.46 -27.84
C VAL A 61 6.70 -10.46 -27.91
N VAL A 62 6.57 -9.77 -29.04
CA VAL A 62 5.50 -8.79 -29.27
C VAL A 62 4.30 -9.49 -29.88
N GLU A 63 3.12 -9.27 -29.31
CA GLU A 63 1.85 -9.64 -29.92
C GLU A 63 0.88 -8.44 -29.85
N VAL A 64 0.47 -7.94 -31.01
CA VAL A 64 -0.50 -6.86 -31.09
C VAL A 64 -1.90 -7.43 -30.95
N ALA A 65 -2.53 -7.14 -29.82
CA ALA A 65 -3.90 -7.53 -29.56
C ALA A 65 -4.62 -6.48 -28.72
N ASP A 66 -5.87 -6.21 -29.10
CA ASP A 66 -6.80 -5.44 -28.29
C ASP A 66 -7.58 -6.41 -27.39
N VAL A 67 -7.59 -6.17 -26.08
CA VAL A 67 -8.32 -7.00 -25.12
C VAL A 67 -9.84 -6.95 -25.30
N ARG A 68 -10.35 -6.01 -26.11
CA ARG A 68 -11.76 -5.95 -26.54
C ARG A 68 -12.13 -7.05 -27.54
N ASP A 69 -11.15 -7.56 -28.29
CA ASP A 69 -11.35 -8.61 -29.30
C ASP A 69 -11.02 -10.00 -28.73
N SER A 70 -12.02 -10.88 -28.69
CA SER A 70 -11.87 -12.23 -28.16
C SER A 70 -10.93 -13.10 -29.01
N ASP A 71 -10.89 -12.91 -30.32
CA ASP A 71 -10.02 -13.67 -31.21
C ASP A 71 -8.57 -13.19 -31.10
N ALA A 72 -8.36 -11.88 -30.95
CA ALA A 72 -7.03 -11.33 -30.68
C ALA A 72 -6.48 -11.78 -29.33
N VAL A 73 -7.31 -11.80 -28.28
CA VAL A 73 -6.91 -12.35 -26.98
C VAL A 73 -6.56 -13.84 -27.12
N ARG A 74 -7.37 -14.64 -27.82
CA ARG A 74 -7.08 -16.06 -28.03
C ARG A 74 -5.73 -16.28 -28.71
N ARG A 75 -5.44 -15.54 -29.80
CA ARG A 75 -4.14 -15.60 -30.50
C ARG A 75 -2.97 -15.25 -29.58
N ALA A 76 -3.10 -14.22 -28.75
CA ALA A 76 -2.04 -13.85 -27.82
C ALA A 76 -1.71 -14.95 -26.81
N PHE A 77 -2.71 -15.71 -26.38
CA PHE A 77 -2.48 -16.87 -25.54
C PHE A 77 -1.86 -18.05 -26.32
N GLU A 78 -2.25 -18.28 -27.57
CA GLU A 78 -1.62 -19.29 -28.45
C GLU A 78 -0.12 -19.00 -28.63
N VAL A 79 0.25 -17.74 -28.87
CA VAL A 79 1.67 -17.30 -28.93
C VAL A 79 2.41 -17.59 -27.62
N ALA A 80 1.75 -17.42 -26.47
CA ALA A 80 2.35 -17.73 -25.18
C ALA A 80 2.49 -19.25 -24.91
N ASP A 81 1.55 -20.05 -25.42
CA ASP A 81 1.61 -21.52 -25.33
C ASP A 81 2.78 -22.09 -26.15
N GLU A 82 3.11 -21.45 -27.28
CA GLU A 82 4.22 -21.85 -28.17
C GLU A 82 5.62 -21.53 -27.62
N GLN A 83 5.71 -20.72 -26.56
CA GLN A 83 6.99 -20.38 -25.96
C GLN A 83 7.60 -21.59 -25.22
N PRO A 84 8.95 -21.64 -25.08
CA PRO A 84 9.59 -22.70 -24.29
C PRO A 84 9.00 -22.80 -22.88
N GLY A 85 8.51 -24.00 -22.54
CA GLY A 85 7.87 -24.26 -21.25
C GLY A 85 6.36 -23.95 -21.18
N GLY A 86 5.81 -23.34 -22.23
CA GLY A 86 4.40 -22.95 -22.33
C GLY A 86 4.01 -21.81 -21.38
N LEU A 87 2.73 -21.43 -21.43
CA LEU A 87 2.19 -20.41 -20.55
C LEU A 87 2.11 -20.89 -19.10
N ASP A 88 2.76 -20.17 -18.19
CA ASP A 88 2.66 -20.41 -16.74
C ASP A 88 1.93 -19.25 -16.04
N THR A 89 2.18 -18.02 -16.46
CA THR A 89 1.75 -16.82 -15.75
C THR A 89 1.07 -15.83 -16.69
N VAL A 90 -0.01 -15.20 -16.22
CA VAL A 90 -0.69 -14.08 -16.89
C VAL A 90 -0.73 -12.90 -15.93
N VAL A 91 -0.27 -11.74 -16.37
CA VAL A 91 -0.48 -10.46 -15.70
C VAL A 91 -1.37 -9.56 -16.55
N HIS A 92 -2.59 -9.31 -16.08
CA HIS A 92 -3.55 -8.45 -16.77
C HIS A 92 -3.53 -7.03 -16.20
N SER A 93 -2.95 -6.08 -16.95
CA SER A 93 -2.86 -4.66 -16.57
C SER A 93 -3.61 -3.71 -17.50
N ALA A 94 -4.12 -4.16 -18.64
CA ALA A 94 -4.85 -3.32 -19.58
C ALA A 94 -6.10 -2.68 -18.94
N ALA A 95 -6.16 -1.36 -18.95
CA ALA A 95 -7.29 -0.55 -18.49
C ALA A 95 -7.24 0.84 -19.13
N THR A 96 -8.40 1.48 -19.26
CA THR A 96 -8.52 2.86 -19.75
C THR A 96 -9.24 3.72 -18.71
N LEU A 97 -9.01 5.02 -18.79
CA LEU A 97 -9.48 5.99 -17.81
C LEU A 97 -10.15 7.15 -18.53
N ALA A 98 -11.32 7.57 -18.03
CA ALA A 98 -11.99 8.79 -18.47
C ALA A 98 -12.46 9.59 -17.26
N TYR A 99 -12.25 10.90 -17.33
CA TYR A 99 -12.71 11.88 -16.34
C TYR A 99 -13.89 12.67 -16.90
N GLY A 100 -14.93 12.87 -16.11
CA GLY A 100 -16.12 13.63 -16.51
C GLY A 100 -17.27 13.38 -15.55
N ARG A 101 -18.22 14.31 -15.44
CA ARG A 101 -19.50 13.97 -14.82
C ARG A 101 -20.18 12.89 -15.66
N PHE A 102 -21.08 12.12 -15.04
CA PHE A 102 -21.68 10.98 -15.71
C PHE A 102 -22.38 11.37 -17.02
N GLU A 103 -23.09 12.50 -17.00
CA GLU A 103 -23.81 13.06 -18.16
C GLU A 103 -22.92 13.77 -19.19
N ASP A 104 -21.66 14.08 -18.85
CA ASP A 104 -20.74 14.81 -19.73
C ASP A 104 -19.80 13.86 -20.49
N VAL A 105 -19.61 12.63 -20.01
CA VAL A 105 -18.80 11.62 -20.71
C VAL A 105 -19.62 11.04 -21.87
N PRO A 106 -19.13 11.10 -23.12
CA PRO A 106 -19.81 10.49 -24.27
C PRO A 106 -20.05 8.99 -24.09
N ASP A 107 -21.18 8.49 -24.60
CA ASP A 107 -21.60 7.09 -24.47
C ASP A 107 -20.54 6.12 -25.02
N ASP A 108 -19.96 6.39 -26.18
CA ASP A 108 -18.94 5.57 -26.83
C ASP A 108 -17.65 5.48 -25.99
N VAL A 109 -17.25 6.56 -25.34
CA VAL A 109 -16.09 6.59 -24.43
C VAL A 109 -16.41 5.83 -23.14
N PHE A 110 -17.61 5.99 -22.59
CA PHE A 110 -18.04 5.26 -21.40
C PHE A 110 -18.05 3.74 -21.68
N GLU A 111 -18.70 3.31 -22.77
CA GLU A 111 -18.79 1.92 -23.19
C GLU A 111 -17.42 1.31 -23.49
N ALA A 112 -16.55 2.02 -24.23
CA ALA A 112 -15.20 1.54 -24.54
C ALA A 112 -14.33 1.39 -23.28
N ALA A 113 -14.52 2.25 -22.27
CA ALA A 113 -13.83 2.12 -20.98
C ALA A 113 -14.26 0.85 -20.22
N LEU A 114 -15.57 0.54 -20.22
CA LEU A 114 -16.09 -0.72 -19.67
C LEU A 114 -15.63 -1.92 -20.47
N ASP A 115 -15.67 -1.86 -21.80
CA ASP A 115 -15.28 -2.97 -22.66
C ASP A 115 -13.79 -3.29 -22.50
N THR A 116 -12.92 -2.29 -22.39
CA THR A 116 -11.49 -2.51 -22.15
C THR A 116 -11.23 -3.03 -20.73
N THR A 117 -11.73 -2.33 -19.72
CA THR A 117 -11.32 -2.56 -18.32
C THR A 117 -12.08 -3.73 -17.67
N LEU A 118 -13.36 -3.91 -17.98
CA LEU A 118 -14.17 -4.99 -17.42
C LEU A 118 -14.26 -6.17 -18.39
N LEU A 119 -14.86 -5.99 -19.56
CA LEU A 119 -15.09 -7.12 -20.47
C LEU A 119 -13.78 -7.69 -21.01
N GLY A 120 -12.78 -6.86 -21.29
CA GLY A 120 -11.45 -7.31 -21.69
C GLY A 120 -10.79 -8.16 -20.61
N THR A 121 -10.96 -7.78 -19.33
CA THR A 121 -10.55 -8.63 -18.21
C THR A 121 -11.27 -9.97 -18.22
N THR A 122 -12.57 -10.01 -18.51
CA THR A 122 -13.31 -11.29 -18.59
C THR A 122 -12.78 -12.19 -19.69
N ARG A 123 -12.43 -11.64 -20.87
CA ARG A 123 -11.87 -12.39 -22.01
C ARG A 123 -10.51 -12.98 -21.65
N VAL A 124 -9.61 -12.17 -21.10
CA VAL A 124 -8.27 -12.62 -20.67
C VAL A 124 -8.35 -13.67 -19.56
N CYS A 125 -9.18 -13.45 -18.53
CA CYS A 125 -9.34 -14.42 -17.44
C CYS A 125 -9.91 -15.76 -17.94
N ARG A 126 -10.84 -15.71 -18.90
CA ARG A 126 -11.44 -16.92 -19.49
C ARG A 126 -10.40 -17.73 -20.26
N GLU A 127 -9.57 -17.09 -21.08
CA GLU A 127 -8.49 -17.77 -21.81
C GLU A 127 -7.41 -18.34 -20.87
N ALA A 128 -7.08 -17.61 -19.80
CA ALA A 128 -6.17 -18.10 -18.77
C ALA A 128 -6.72 -19.37 -18.10
N LEU A 129 -7.97 -19.35 -17.63
CA LEU A 129 -8.56 -20.50 -16.95
C LEU A 129 -8.80 -21.70 -17.87
N ARG A 130 -9.07 -21.49 -19.17
CA ARG A 130 -9.15 -22.57 -20.17
C ARG A 130 -7.85 -23.36 -20.30
N ARG A 131 -6.70 -22.75 -20.00
CA ARG A 131 -5.38 -23.39 -20.02
C ARG A 131 -4.97 -23.91 -18.63
N PHE A 132 -5.18 -23.10 -17.61
CA PHE A 132 -4.74 -23.42 -16.25
C PHE A 132 -5.51 -24.58 -15.64
N ARG A 133 -6.83 -24.69 -15.90
CA ARG A 133 -7.63 -25.81 -15.37
C ARG A 133 -7.18 -27.17 -15.91
N PRO A 134 -7.07 -27.41 -17.22
CA PRO A 134 -6.53 -28.67 -17.75
C PRO A 134 -5.08 -28.94 -17.31
N ALA A 135 -4.24 -27.90 -17.23
CA ALA A 135 -2.85 -28.05 -16.80
C ALA A 135 -2.71 -28.33 -15.28
N GLY A 136 -3.78 -28.13 -14.51
CA GLY A 136 -3.78 -28.24 -13.04
C GLY A 136 -2.93 -27.17 -12.35
N ARG A 137 -2.42 -26.18 -13.08
CA ARG A 137 -1.50 -25.14 -12.60
C ARG A 137 -1.61 -23.86 -13.41
N GLY A 138 -1.29 -22.74 -12.78
CA GLY A 138 -1.08 -21.46 -13.45
C GLY A 138 -1.32 -20.28 -12.53
N ARG A 139 -0.70 -19.13 -12.86
CA ARG A 139 -0.77 -17.92 -12.04
C ARG A 139 -1.43 -16.79 -12.82
N LEU A 140 -2.52 -16.25 -12.30
CA LEU A 140 -3.22 -15.10 -12.84
C LEU A 140 -3.11 -13.93 -11.86
N VAL A 141 -2.47 -12.84 -12.27
CA VAL A 141 -2.41 -11.60 -11.50
C VAL A 141 -3.19 -10.53 -12.25
N VAL A 142 -4.20 -9.95 -11.60
CA VAL A 142 -5.02 -8.88 -12.19
C VAL A 142 -4.74 -7.57 -11.47
N ILE A 143 -4.48 -6.50 -12.23
CA ILE A 143 -4.29 -5.16 -11.68
C ILE A 143 -5.66 -4.50 -11.43
N GLY A 144 -6.05 -4.47 -10.17
CA GLY A 144 -7.22 -3.78 -9.64
C GLY A 144 -6.99 -2.28 -9.47
N SER A 145 -7.62 -1.72 -8.45
CA SER A 145 -7.49 -0.32 -8.04
C SER A 145 -8.15 -0.14 -6.67
N LEU A 146 -7.71 0.86 -5.90
CA LEU A 146 -8.48 1.37 -4.75
C LEU A 146 -9.92 1.71 -5.15
N LEU A 147 -10.12 2.26 -6.35
CA LEU A 147 -11.45 2.60 -6.90
C LEU A 147 -12.28 1.37 -7.33
N GLY A 148 -11.79 0.15 -7.10
CA GLY A 148 -12.60 -1.08 -7.14
C GLY A 148 -13.27 -1.41 -5.80
N LYS A 149 -13.15 -0.53 -4.80
CA LYS A 149 -13.70 -0.71 -3.43
C LYS A 149 -14.33 0.55 -2.85
N THR A 150 -14.13 1.68 -3.50
CA THR A 150 -14.66 3.00 -3.13
C THR A 150 -15.15 3.70 -4.40
N ALA A 151 -15.76 4.86 -4.25
CA ALA A 151 -16.19 5.68 -5.38
C ALA A 151 -15.71 7.13 -5.22
N VAL A 152 -15.42 7.79 -6.34
CA VAL A 152 -15.07 9.21 -6.39
C VAL A 152 -15.86 9.89 -7.50
N PRO A 153 -16.24 11.16 -7.34
CA PRO A 153 -16.93 11.89 -8.39
C PRO A 153 -16.02 12.08 -9.61
N GLY A 154 -16.62 12.16 -10.79
CA GLY A 154 -15.89 12.46 -12.03
C GLY A 154 -15.18 11.26 -12.67
N MET A 155 -15.35 10.03 -12.15
CA MET A 155 -14.66 8.82 -12.63
C MET A 155 -15.61 7.61 -12.68
N SER A 156 -16.86 7.82 -13.12
CA SER A 156 -17.92 6.81 -13.09
C SER A 156 -17.59 5.57 -13.93
N SER A 157 -17.13 5.74 -15.17
CA SER A 157 -16.78 4.63 -16.07
C SER A 157 -15.69 3.74 -15.48
N TYR A 158 -14.62 4.35 -14.96
CA TYR A 158 -13.51 3.64 -14.33
C TYR A 158 -13.91 2.95 -13.02
N THR A 159 -14.64 3.64 -12.15
CA THR A 159 -15.12 3.10 -10.87
C THR A 159 -16.02 1.88 -11.13
N THR A 160 -17.03 2.01 -11.98
CA THR A 160 -17.93 0.90 -12.34
C THR A 160 -17.16 -0.29 -12.88
N SER A 161 -16.22 -0.06 -13.80
CA SER A 161 -15.39 -1.13 -14.38
C SER A 161 -14.51 -1.83 -13.34
N LYS A 162 -13.87 -1.08 -12.43
CA LYS A 162 -12.97 -1.65 -11.40
C LYS A 162 -13.73 -2.38 -10.30
N TRP A 163 -14.95 -1.95 -9.96
CA TRP A 163 -15.85 -2.72 -9.09
C TRP A 163 -16.27 -4.04 -9.74
N GLY A 164 -16.68 -4.01 -11.02
CA GLY A 164 -17.01 -5.22 -11.77
C GLY A 164 -15.84 -6.20 -11.87
N LEU A 165 -14.63 -5.68 -12.15
CA LEU A 165 -13.39 -6.46 -12.20
C LEU A 165 -13.10 -7.11 -10.84
N HIS A 166 -13.23 -6.36 -9.75
CA HIS A 166 -13.02 -6.89 -8.41
C HIS A 166 -14.02 -8.02 -8.10
N GLY A 167 -15.31 -7.82 -8.40
CA GLY A 167 -16.33 -8.86 -8.27
C GLY A 167 -15.97 -10.12 -9.06
N LEU A 168 -15.60 -9.97 -10.33
CA LEU A 168 -15.16 -11.06 -11.21
C LEU A 168 -14.00 -11.84 -10.57
N VAL A 169 -12.92 -11.17 -10.19
CA VAL A 169 -11.73 -11.84 -9.64
C VAL A 169 -12.07 -12.59 -8.35
N ARG A 170 -12.94 -12.04 -7.50
CA ARG A 170 -13.38 -12.74 -6.28
C ARG A 170 -14.19 -14.00 -6.60
N SER A 171 -15.07 -13.96 -7.60
CA SER A 171 -15.78 -15.15 -8.06
C SER A 171 -14.82 -16.21 -8.59
N LEU A 172 -13.86 -15.84 -9.44
CA LEU A 172 -12.87 -16.77 -9.98
C LEU A 172 -12.00 -17.42 -8.87
N GLN A 173 -11.63 -16.65 -7.85
CA GLN A 173 -10.91 -17.16 -6.67
C GLN A 173 -11.72 -18.16 -5.83
N LEU A 174 -13.05 -18.12 -5.90
CA LEU A 174 -13.94 -19.06 -5.21
C LEU A 174 -14.14 -20.32 -6.07
N GLU A 175 -14.39 -20.13 -7.37
CA GLU A 175 -14.70 -21.19 -8.34
C GLU A 175 -13.51 -22.11 -8.64
N ASN A 176 -12.27 -21.68 -8.38
CA ASN A 176 -11.06 -22.46 -8.68
C ASN A 176 -10.32 -22.95 -7.43
N ARG A 177 -10.97 -22.95 -6.25
CA ARG A 177 -10.39 -23.49 -5.01
C ARG A 177 -10.19 -25.01 -5.03
N ASP A 178 -10.85 -25.69 -5.95
CA ASP A 178 -10.76 -27.13 -6.16
C ASP A 178 -9.46 -27.57 -6.85
N VAL A 179 -8.66 -26.63 -7.37
CA VAL A 179 -7.40 -26.91 -8.07
C VAL A 179 -6.24 -26.17 -7.40
N ASP A 180 -5.47 -26.88 -6.58
CA ASP A 180 -4.40 -26.29 -5.74
C ASP A 180 -3.32 -25.53 -6.53
N GLY A 181 -3.02 -25.96 -7.75
CA GLY A 181 -1.99 -25.33 -8.59
C GLY A 181 -2.42 -24.02 -9.25
N ILE A 182 -3.69 -23.63 -9.18
CA ILE A 182 -4.20 -22.39 -9.78
C ILE A 182 -4.20 -21.27 -8.75
N GLN A 183 -3.48 -20.20 -9.06
CA GLN A 183 -3.29 -19.07 -8.16
C GLN A 183 -3.83 -17.81 -8.83
N ILE A 184 -4.80 -17.15 -8.20
CA ILE A 184 -5.43 -15.93 -8.73
C ILE A 184 -5.26 -14.80 -7.72
N SER A 185 -4.53 -13.77 -8.08
CA SER A 185 -4.16 -12.64 -7.22
C SER A 185 -4.72 -11.32 -7.76
N LEU A 186 -5.25 -10.48 -6.87
CA LEU A 186 -5.68 -9.12 -7.19
C LEU A 186 -4.69 -8.12 -6.57
N VAL A 187 -4.00 -7.33 -7.39
CA VAL A 187 -3.12 -6.24 -6.92
C VAL A 187 -3.87 -4.93 -7.07
N SER A 188 -4.19 -4.27 -5.96
CA SER A 188 -5.01 -3.05 -5.90
C SER A 188 -4.17 -1.84 -5.48
N PRO A 189 -3.59 -1.10 -6.46
CA PRO A 189 -2.84 0.11 -6.17
C PRO A 189 -3.73 1.32 -5.84
N GLY A 190 -3.18 2.26 -5.07
CA GLY A 190 -3.71 3.61 -4.89
C GLY A 190 -3.27 4.56 -6.03
N GLY A 191 -2.77 5.74 -5.70
CA GLY A 191 -2.14 6.64 -6.69
C GLY A 191 -0.78 6.11 -7.14
N VAL A 192 -0.58 5.96 -8.46
CA VAL A 192 0.68 5.46 -9.04
C VAL A 192 1.21 6.45 -10.06
N ASP A 193 2.50 6.78 -9.99
CA ASP A 193 3.15 7.65 -10.98
C ASP A 193 3.29 6.93 -12.33
N THR A 194 2.28 7.08 -13.19
CA THR A 194 2.22 6.49 -14.53
C THR A 194 1.62 7.48 -15.53
N PRO A 195 1.82 7.29 -16.84
CA PRO A 195 1.22 8.15 -17.86
C PRO A 195 -0.31 8.08 -17.97
N VAL A 196 -0.98 7.17 -17.25
CA VAL A 196 -2.43 6.94 -17.35
C VAL A 196 -3.26 8.21 -17.13
N TYR A 197 -2.77 9.14 -16.30
CA TYR A 197 -3.47 10.39 -15.97
C TYR A 197 -3.42 11.40 -17.12
N GLN A 198 -2.28 11.49 -17.81
CA GLN A 198 -2.10 12.36 -18.98
C GLN A 198 -2.76 11.78 -20.23
N GLN A 199 -2.81 10.46 -20.34
CA GLN A 199 -3.42 9.78 -21.48
C GLN A 199 -4.94 9.57 -21.34
N ALA A 200 -5.50 9.76 -20.14
CA ALA A 200 -6.92 9.57 -19.88
C ALA A 200 -7.79 10.47 -20.78
N GLY A 201 -8.99 9.99 -21.11
CA GLY A 201 -10.04 10.86 -21.60
C GLY A 201 -10.40 11.89 -20.51
N THR A 202 -10.71 13.11 -20.91
CA THR A 202 -11.19 14.13 -19.98
C THR A 202 -12.27 14.99 -20.62
N PHE A 203 -13.32 15.21 -19.84
CA PHE A 203 -14.50 16.03 -20.09
C PHE A 203 -14.77 16.92 -18.86
N LEU A 204 -13.71 17.22 -18.08
CA LEU A 204 -13.74 18.10 -16.91
C LEU A 204 -13.05 19.44 -17.17
N GLY A 205 -12.53 19.66 -18.38
CA GLY A 205 -11.69 20.82 -18.71
C GLY A 205 -10.30 20.81 -18.06
N ARG A 206 -9.89 19.70 -17.42
CA ARG A 206 -8.61 19.54 -16.70
C ARG A 206 -8.09 18.10 -16.82
N HIS A 207 -6.78 17.91 -16.72
CA HIS A 207 -6.19 16.57 -16.61
C HIS A 207 -6.21 16.04 -15.18
N GLY A 208 -6.26 14.71 -15.05
CA GLY A 208 -6.00 14.04 -13.78
C GLY A 208 -4.52 14.10 -13.38
N GLN A 209 -4.25 13.75 -12.13
CA GLN A 209 -2.92 13.47 -11.61
C GLN A 209 -3.00 12.41 -10.51
N PRO A 210 -1.91 11.66 -10.23
CA PRO A 210 -1.92 10.67 -9.17
C PRO A 210 -2.06 11.32 -7.79
N PRO A 211 -3.03 10.88 -6.97
CA PRO A 211 -3.18 11.39 -5.61
C PRO A 211 -2.00 10.94 -4.73
N PRO A 212 -1.50 11.80 -3.82
CA PRO A 212 -0.50 11.41 -2.84
C PRO A 212 -1.11 10.52 -1.73
N PRO A 213 -0.32 9.64 -1.09
CA PRO A 213 1.05 9.26 -1.44
C PRO A 213 1.11 8.46 -2.75
N ARG A 214 2.13 8.74 -3.57
CA ARG A 214 2.30 8.15 -4.91
C ARG A 214 3.26 6.97 -4.83
N ALA A 215 2.82 5.79 -5.27
CA ALA A 215 3.71 4.66 -5.54
C ALA A 215 4.32 4.79 -6.94
N SER A 216 5.47 4.17 -7.19
CA SER A 216 6.03 4.01 -8.53
C SER A 216 5.40 2.81 -9.25
N ALA A 217 5.49 2.78 -10.58
CA ALA A 217 5.13 1.58 -11.35
C ALA A 217 5.96 0.35 -10.93
N ALA A 218 7.21 0.57 -10.52
CA ALA A 218 8.10 -0.47 -10.01
C ALA A 218 7.60 -1.07 -8.67
N ASP A 219 7.07 -0.27 -7.75
CA ASP A 219 6.51 -0.78 -6.49
C ASP A 219 5.32 -1.73 -6.74
N VAL A 220 4.51 -1.44 -7.77
CA VAL A 220 3.42 -2.33 -8.18
C VAL A 220 3.95 -3.59 -8.87
N ALA A 221 4.97 -3.45 -9.72
CA ALA A 221 5.63 -4.60 -10.37
C ALA A 221 6.28 -5.54 -9.35
N ASP A 222 6.92 -5.01 -8.30
CA ASP A 222 7.48 -5.80 -7.21
C ASP A 222 6.37 -6.54 -6.45
N ALA A 223 5.23 -5.88 -6.19
CA ALA A 223 4.07 -6.54 -5.58
C ALA A 223 3.48 -7.66 -6.47
N VAL A 224 3.52 -7.51 -7.80
CA VAL A 224 3.13 -8.57 -8.75
C VAL A 224 4.09 -9.75 -8.64
N LEU A 225 5.39 -9.50 -8.69
CA LEU A 225 6.41 -10.54 -8.55
C LEU A 225 6.32 -11.28 -7.21
N ASP A 226 6.09 -10.56 -6.12
CA ASP A 226 5.86 -11.15 -4.80
C ASP A 226 4.63 -12.06 -4.79
N CYS A 227 3.57 -11.73 -5.55
CA CYS A 227 2.40 -12.61 -5.71
C CYS A 227 2.72 -13.87 -6.53
N LEU A 228 3.69 -13.81 -7.45
CA LEU A 228 4.11 -14.99 -8.21
C LEU A 228 4.95 -15.94 -7.34
N ASP A 229 5.81 -15.38 -6.49
CA ASP A 229 6.65 -16.14 -5.56
C ASP A 229 5.84 -16.68 -4.37
N ARG A 230 4.94 -15.86 -3.83
CA ARG A 230 4.11 -16.14 -2.65
C ARG A 230 2.67 -15.73 -2.94
N PRO A 231 1.87 -16.62 -3.54
CA PRO A 231 0.49 -16.33 -3.92
C PRO A 231 -0.35 -15.73 -2.80
N ARG A 232 -0.95 -14.57 -3.07
CA ARG A 232 -1.87 -13.89 -2.18
C ARG A 232 -3.12 -13.52 -2.95
N ARG A 233 -4.29 -13.85 -2.40
CA ARG A 233 -5.57 -13.51 -3.03
C ARG A 233 -5.69 -12.02 -3.32
N GLU A 234 -5.20 -11.17 -2.42
CA GLU A 234 -5.27 -9.74 -2.59
C GLU A 234 -4.10 -9.01 -1.94
N VAL A 235 -3.54 -8.05 -2.65
CA VAL A 235 -2.48 -7.16 -2.19
C VAL A 235 -2.89 -5.73 -2.46
N ASN A 236 -2.78 -4.86 -1.45
CA ASN A 236 -3.00 -3.43 -1.60
C ASN A 236 -1.65 -2.73 -1.68
N VAL A 237 -1.44 -1.91 -2.70
CA VAL A 237 -0.22 -1.10 -2.85
C VAL A 237 -0.58 0.35 -2.53
N GLY A 238 -0.20 0.80 -1.33
CA GLY A 238 -0.51 2.13 -0.81
C GLY A 238 -1.02 2.08 0.64
N ALA A 239 -0.28 2.70 1.56
CA ALA A 239 -0.58 2.67 3.00
C ALA A 239 -1.94 3.29 3.37
N GLY A 240 -2.44 4.23 2.56
CA GLY A 240 -3.73 4.89 2.79
C GLY A 240 -4.95 4.08 2.34
N ASN A 241 -4.79 3.02 1.54
CA ASN A 241 -5.90 2.34 0.89
C ASN A 241 -6.88 1.74 1.91
N ALA A 242 -6.39 1.11 2.97
CA ALA A 242 -7.22 0.51 4.01
C ALA A 242 -8.08 1.55 4.74
N LEU A 243 -7.51 2.72 5.03
CA LEU A 243 -8.22 3.82 5.68
C LEU A 243 -9.32 4.39 4.79
N THR A 244 -9.03 4.62 3.50
CA THR A 244 -10.04 5.13 2.56
C THR A 244 -11.20 4.16 2.38
N VAL A 245 -10.90 2.86 2.25
CA VAL A 245 -11.93 1.80 2.16
C VAL A 245 -12.76 1.73 3.44
N PHE A 246 -12.13 1.84 4.61
CA PHE A 246 -12.83 1.89 5.88
C PHE A 246 -13.78 3.10 5.95
N GLY A 247 -13.28 4.30 5.62
CA GLY A 247 -14.08 5.53 5.61
C GLY A 247 -15.31 5.41 4.70
N PHE A 248 -15.12 4.90 3.48
CA PHE A 248 -16.21 4.66 2.53
C PHE A 248 -17.28 3.71 3.07
N ARG A 249 -16.88 2.63 3.76
CA ARG A 249 -17.81 1.58 4.23
C ARG A 249 -18.48 1.91 5.56
N VAL A 250 -17.75 2.53 6.48
CA VAL A 250 -18.17 2.67 7.88
C VAL A 250 -18.67 4.08 8.18
N LEU A 251 -18.16 5.09 7.47
CA LEU A 251 -18.49 6.50 7.67
C LEU A 251 -18.96 7.15 6.35
N PRO A 252 -19.97 6.59 5.65
CA PRO A 252 -20.33 7.00 4.29
C PRO A 252 -20.67 8.49 4.20
N THR A 253 -21.44 9.04 5.14
CA THR A 253 -21.79 10.47 5.14
C THR A 253 -20.58 11.39 5.30
N VAL A 254 -19.57 10.96 6.07
CA VAL A 254 -18.33 11.74 6.22
C VAL A 254 -17.49 11.62 4.96
N TYR A 255 -17.36 10.41 4.42
CA TYR A 255 -16.67 10.15 3.17
C TYR A 255 -17.26 10.98 2.03
N ASP A 256 -18.57 10.93 1.81
CA ASP A 256 -19.26 11.60 0.70
C ASP A 256 -19.09 13.12 0.75
N ARG A 257 -19.10 13.70 1.95
CA ARG A 257 -18.88 15.14 2.15
C ARG A 257 -17.44 15.57 1.88
N LEU A 258 -16.47 14.71 2.14
CA LEU A 258 -15.04 15.05 2.03
C LEU A 258 -14.44 14.70 0.68
N VAL A 259 -14.89 13.60 0.06
CA VAL A 259 -14.23 13.00 -1.11
C VAL A 259 -14.23 13.94 -2.32
N GLY A 260 -15.32 14.67 -2.57
CA GLY A 260 -15.40 15.60 -3.70
C GLY A 260 -14.37 16.72 -3.63
N PRO A 261 -14.44 17.61 -2.62
CA PRO A 261 -13.46 18.69 -2.45
C PRO A 261 -12.02 18.20 -2.33
N LEU A 262 -11.81 17.05 -1.71
CA LEU A 262 -10.48 16.46 -1.58
C LEU A 262 -9.94 16.03 -2.94
N MET A 263 -10.69 15.26 -3.72
CA MET A 263 -10.26 14.77 -5.04
C MET A 263 -9.98 15.91 -6.01
N THR A 264 -10.81 16.96 -6.02
CA THR A 264 -10.53 18.15 -6.83
C THR A 264 -9.18 18.78 -6.50
N ARG A 265 -8.75 18.75 -5.23
CA ARG A 265 -7.46 19.32 -4.81
C ARG A 265 -6.27 18.40 -5.08
N ILE A 266 -6.44 17.08 -4.94
CA ILE A 266 -5.31 16.15 -4.90
C ILE A 266 -5.16 15.28 -6.15
N ALA A 267 -6.23 15.10 -6.94
CA ALA A 267 -6.28 14.18 -8.07
C ALA A 267 -6.55 14.87 -9.42
N LEU A 268 -6.81 16.19 -9.43
CA LEU A 268 -6.91 17.00 -10.65
C LEU A 268 -5.79 18.03 -10.69
N GLN A 269 -5.27 18.32 -11.88
CA GLN A 269 -4.25 19.35 -12.07
C GLN A 269 -4.84 20.76 -11.85
N PRO A 270 -4.05 21.71 -11.32
CA PRO A 270 -4.44 23.12 -11.29
C PRO A 270 -4.57 23.71 -12.71
N GLY A 271 -5.56 24.58 -12.92
CA GLY A 271 -5.81 25.23 -14.21
C GLY A 271 -7.00 24.66 -14.96
N GLU A 272 -7.61 25.47 -15.84
CA GLU A 272 -8.75 25.11 -16.70
C GLU A 272 -8.34 25.27 -18.18
N GLY A 273 -9.13 24.68 -19.08
CA GLY A 273 -8.98 24.89 -20.52
C GLY A 273 -8.33 23.73 -21.28
N VAL A 274 -8.27 22.53 -20.69
CA VAL A 274 -7.98 21.32 -21.46
C VAL A 274 -9.19 20.99 -22.33
N PRO A 275 -9.06 20.91 -23.67
CA PRO A 275 -10.17 20.54 -24.53
C PRO A 275 -10.67 19.13 -24.23
N ASP A 276 -11.98 18.92 -24.36
CA ASP A 276 -12.58 17.61 -24.23
C ASP A 276 -11.93 16.62 -25.18
N THR A 277 -11.58 15.45 -24.66
CA THR A 277 -10.87 14.45 -25.44
C THR A 277 -11.17 13.05 -24.94
N PRO A 278 -11.34 12.06 -25.84
CA PRO A 278 -11.46 10.66 -25.45
C PRO A 278 -10.12 10.08 -24.93
N GLY A 279 -9.03 10.85 -25.00
CA GLY A 279 -7.71 10.39 -24.57
C GLY A 279 -7.27 9.16 -25.36
N ASN A 280 -6.79 8.13 -24.65
CA ASN A 280 -6.44 6.84 -25.22
C ASN A 280 -7.55 5.78 -25.11
N VAL A 281 -8.78 6.16 -24.73
CA VAL A 281 -9.87 5.20 -24.48
C VAL A 281 -10.25 4.47 -25.77
N LEU A 282 -10.48 5.22 -26.85
CA LEU A 282 -10.91 4.68 -28.13
C LEU A 282 -9.73 4.12 -28.95
N GLU A 283 -8.68 4.94 -29.09
CA GLU A 283 -7.49 4.67 -29.90
C GLU A 283 -6.22 4.78 -29.05
N PRO A 284 -5.13 4.04 -29.37
CA PRO A 284 -3.85 4.20 -28.68
C PRO A 284 -3.23 5.58 -28.94
N ARG A 285 -2.42 6.06 -27.99
CA ARG A 285 -1.62 7.31 -28.11
C ARG A 285 -0.14 7.01 -27.87
N PRO A 286 0.59 6.50 -28.87
CA PRO A 286 1.95 6.01 -28.71
C PRO A 286 2.94 7.02 -28.13
N GLU A 287 2.73 8.32 -28.37
CA GLU A 287 3.62 9.39 -27.93
C GLU A 287 3.62 9.58 -26.41
N GLY A 288 2.53 9.20 -25.74
CA GLY A 288 2.39 9.32 -24.28
C GLY A 288 2.89 8.11 -23.51
N GLU A 289 3.32 7.05 -24.19
CA GLU A 289 3.63 5.76 -23.57
C GLU A 289 5.04 5.75 -22.94
N ALA A 290 5.08 5.52 -21.62
CA ALA A 290 6.30 5.47 -20.81
C ALA A 290 6.08 4.62 -19.55
N VAL A 291 7.14 4.28 -18.82
CA VAL A 291 7.04 3.59 -17.52
C VAL A 291 6.45 4.53 -16.45
N ASP A 292 7.00 5.74 -16.34
CA ASP A 292 6.66 6.71 -15.30
C ASP A 292 5.87 7.88 -15.90
N GLY A 293 4.98 8.48 -15.10
CA GLY A 293 4.21 9.67 -15.49
C GLY A 293 4.95 10.99 -15.28
N GLY A 294 6.15 10.97 -14.69
CA GLY A 294 6.95 12.16 -14.41
C GLY A 294 6.46 12.97 -13.20
N TRP A 295 5.65 12.38 -12.33
CA TRP A 295 5.09 13.03 -11.14
C TRP A 295 5.97 12.96 -9.90
N THR A 296 7.02 12.14 -9.95
CA THR A 296 8.00 11.91 -8.88
C THR A 296 9.40 12.21 -9.42
N PRO A 297 10.26 12.92 -8.67
CA PRO A 297 11.65 13.11 -9.06
C PRO A 297 12.35 11.74 -9.23
N ARG A 298 13.08 11.55 -10.33
CA ARG A 298 13.84 10.33 -10.59
C ARG A 298 14.78 10.06 -9.41
N ARG A 299 14.58 8.94 -8.71
CA ARG A 299 15.56 8.42 -7.75
C ARG A 299 16.79 7.95 -8.51
N THR A 300 17.82 8.78 -8.58
CA THR A 300 19.16 8.37 -9.02
C THR A 300 19.83 7.55 -7.91
N GLY A 301 19.86 6.23 -8.09
CA GLY A 301 20.91 5.37 -7.54
C GLY A 301 20.69 4.71 -6.16
N ALA A 302 21.00 3.41 -6.16
CA ALA A 302 21.46 2.54 -5.07
C ALA A 302 20.47 2.00 -4.01
N ARG A 303 20.38 0.65 -4.03
CA ARG A 303 19.91 -0.24 -2.96
C ARG A 303 20.75 -0.08 -1.69
N GLY A 304 20.10 -0.22 -0.53
CA GLY A 304 20.72 -0.43 0.77
C GLY A 304 19.94 -1.46 1.58
N THR A 305 20.43 -2.70 1.54
CA THR A 305 20.44 -3.71 2.63
C THR A 305 19.17 -4.02 3.42
N ARG A 306 18.68 -5.26 3.28
CA ARG A 306 18.03 -6.01 4.36
C ARG A 306 18.63 -7.42 4.39
N GLU A 307 19.60 -7.61 5.28
CA GLU A 307 19.97 -8.89 5.89
C GLU A 307 20.25 -8.59 7.37
N MET A 308 19.75 -9.46 8.24
CA MET A 308 20.09 -9.79 9.64
C MET A 308 18.79 -10.31 10.28
N GLU A 309 18.56 -11.62 10.20
CA GLU A 309 19.06 -12.69 11.09
C GLU A 309 18.07 -12.98 12.22
N GLU A 310 17.48 -14.17 12.13
CA GLU A 310 16.98 -14.95 13.25
C GLU A 310 18.13 -15.26 14.21
N THR A 311 17.93 -15.12 15.53
CA THR A 311 18.54 -16.01 16.52
C THR A 311 17.74 -15.95 17.83
N MET A 312 17.21 -17.14 18.17
CA MET A 312 16.98 -17.76 19.49
C MET A 312 16.43 -16.98 20.70
N VAL A 313 15.30 -17.53 21.14
CA VAL A 313 14.69 -17.61 22.47
C VAL A 313 15.70 -17.61 23.63
N HIS A 314 15.46 -16.74 24.61
CA HIS A 314 15.75 -17.00 26.02
C HIS A 314 14.47 -16.86 26.83
N GLU A 315 14.13 -17.95 27.51
CA GLU A 315 12.98 -18.15 28.37
C GLU A 315 13.20 -17.41 29.71
N THR A 316 12.33 -16.47 30.06
CA THR A 316 12.16 -15.97 31.43
C THR A 316 10.68 -15.68 31.69
N ASP A 317 10.17 -16.38 32.71
CA ASP A 317 8.88 -16.30 33.43
C ASP A 317 7.77 -15.36 32.91
N GLU A 318 6.72 -15.97 32.37
CA GLU A 318 5.44 -15.33 32.01
C GLU A 318 4.55 -15.17 33.25
N SER A 319 4.27 -13.93 33.68
CA SER A 319 2.92 -13.60 34.20
C SER A 319 2.55 -12.11 34.29
N SER A 320 3.39 -11.14 33.90
CA SER A 320 3.03 -9.70 34.01
C SER A 320 3.28 -8.80 32.79
N SER A 321 3.98 -9.25 31.75
CA SER A 321 4.31 -8.38 30.59
C SER A 321 3.20 -8.33 29.52
N PRO A 322 2.99 -7.18 28.85
CA PRO A 322 2.02 -7.08 27.75
C PRO A 322 2.42 -7.98 26.57
N GLN A 323 1.45 -8.73 26.03
CA GLN A 323 1.65 -9.60 24.86
C GLN A 323 1.75 -8.82 23.52
N GLY A 324 2.12 -7.55 23.54
CA GLY A 324 2.24 -6.73 22.32
C GLY A 324 3.46 -7.10 21.47
N GLN A 325 3.50 -6.66 20.22
CA GLN A 325 4.74 -6.73 19.43
C GLN A 325 5.68 -5.59 19.87
N PRO A 326 6.89 -5.88 20.35
CA PRO A 326 7.81 -4.84 20.81
C PRO A 326 8.29 -4.00 19.64
N GLN A 327 8.36 -2.68 19.84
CA GLN A 327 8.94 -1.72 18.90
C GLN A 327 10.13 -1.04 19.55
N ARG A 328 11.24 -0.93 18.81
CA ARG A 328 12.51 -0.41 19.34
C ARG A 328 12.95 0.83 18.58
N ARG A 329 13.60 1.75 19.28
CA ARG A 329 14.27 2.91 18.70
C ARG A 329 15.54 3.24 19.47
N THR A 330 16.63 3.44 18.74
CA THR A 330 17.85 4.02 19.29
C THR A 330 17.67 5.53 19.45
N VAL A 331 18.06 6.05 20.61
CA VAL A 331 18.01 7.45 21.00
C VAL A 331 19.43 7.93 21.23
N ALA A 332 19.82 9.04 20.59
CA ALA A 332 21.13 9.67 20.74
C ALA A 332 21.17 10.54 22.02
N ALA A 333 20.82 9.94 23.16
CA ALA A 333 20.91 10.54 24.48
C ALA A 333 21.19 9.48 25.56
N PRO A 334 21.82 9.84 26.68
CA PRO A 334 21.97 8.94 27.83
C PRO A 334 20.61 8.46 28.35
N ALA A 335 20.55 7.22 28.84
CA ALA A 335 19.33 6.61 29.38
C ALA A 335 18.62 7.48 30.44
N GLY A 336 19.39 8.19 31.27
CA GLY A 336 18.85 9.11 32.27
C GLY A 336 18.02 10.26 31.67
N ARG A 337 18.38 10.76 30.48
CA ARG A 337 17.63 11.83 29.81
C ARG A 337 16.30 11.35 29.28
N VAL A 338 16.27 10.15 28.73
CA VAL A 338 15.01 9.50 28.35
C VAL A 338 14.15 9.29 29.60
N TRP A 339 14.74 8.85 30.71
CA TRP A 339 14.03 8.70 31.97
C TRP A 339 13.45 10.01 32.50
N ASP A 340 14.19 11.13 32.43
CA ASP A 340 13.70 12.45 32.85
C ASP A 340 12.41 12.82 32.12
N VAL A 341 12.34 12.55 30.81
CA VAL A 341 11.14 12.80 30.00
C VAL A 341 9.98 11.90 30.44
N LEU A 342 10.22 10.61 30.70
CA LEU A 342 9.18 9.69 31.19
C LEU A 342 8.70 10.04 32.61
N ALA A 343 9.62 10.48 33.47
CA ALA A 343 9.35 10.88 34.84
C ALA A 343 8.63 12.22 34.94
N ASP A 344 8.74 13.09 33.93
CA ASP A 344 7.92 14.30 33.84
C ASP A 344 6.58 14.01 33.14
N GLY A 345 5.55 13.74 33.95
CA GLY A 345 4.20 13.46 33.46
C GLY A 345 3.55 14.61 32.67
N TRP A 346 4.06 15.84 32.75
CA TRP A 346 3.56 16.95 31.93
C TRP A 346 4.01 16.87 30.48
N THR A 347 5.12 16.19 30.20
CA THR A 347 5.59 15.95 28.83
C THR A 347 4.81 14.86 28.11
N TYR A 348 3.97 14.09 28.82
CA TYR A 348 3.27 12.92 28.28
C TYR A 348 2.48 13.22 27.00
N ALA A 349 1.83 14.39 26.90
CA ALA A 349 1.10 14.79 25.69
C ALA A 349 2.02 15.11 24.49
N ASN A 350 3.29 15.43 24.74
CA ASN A 350 4.25 15.78 23.69
C ASN A 350 4.77 14.54 22.97
N TRP A 351 4.88 13.40 23.67
CA TRP A 351 5.40 12.17 23.08
C TRP A 351 4.36 11.08 22.86
N VAL A 352 3.27 11.00 23.64
CA VAL A 352 2.23 9.99 23.43
C VAL A 352 1.24 10.43 22.34
N VAL A 353 1.26 9.70 21.23
CA VAL A 353 0.34 9.95 20.11
C VAL A 353 -1.10 9.69 20.54
N GLY A 354 -2.00 10.63 20.23
CA GLY A 354 -3.43 10.59 20.56
C GLY A 354 -3.80 11.38 21.81
N THR A 355 -2.83 11.79 22.61
CA THR A 355 -3.04 12.68 23.76
C THR A 355 -3.00 14.13 23.32
N ALA A 356 -4.04 14.90 23.61
CA ALA A 356 -4.16 16.30 23.21
C ALA A 356 -3.63 17.27 24.27
N ARG A 357 -3.88 17.00 25.56
CA ARG A 357 -3.39 17.84 26.67
C ARG A 357 -3.36 17.08 27.99
N ILE A 358 -2.49 17.53 28.90
CA ILE A 358 -2.46 17.10 30.29
C ILE A 358 -3.32 18.04 31.15
N ARG A 359 -4.19 17.47 31.97
CA ARG A 359 -5.10 18.18 32.88
C ARG A 359 -4.55 18.21 34.30
N ALA A 360 -3.93 17.11 34.75
CA ALA A 360 -3.27 17.01 36.04
C ALA A 360 -2.28 15.83 36.03
N VAL A 361 -1.27 15.91 36.89
CA VAL A 361 -0.31 14.83 37.18
C VAL A 361 -0.28 14.64 38.69
N ASP A 362 -0.42 13.40 39.16
CA ASP A 362 -0.31 13.09 40.59
C ASP A 362 1.08 13.45 41.12
N LYS A 363 1.15 14.01 42.33
CA LYS A 363 2.43 14.42 42.96
C LYS A 363 3.45 13.29 43.10
N ALA A 364 2.97 12.05 43.18
CA ALA A 364 3.79 10.86 43.34
C ALA A 364 4.26 10.26 42.00
N TRP A 365 3.92 10.86 40.85
CA TRP A 365 4.34 10.35 39.54
C TRP A 365 5.88 10.30 39.42
N PRO A 366 6.49 9.23 38.85
CA PRO A 366 5.88 8.02 38.26
C PRO A 366 5.83 6.80 39.21
N ALA A 367 5.61 6.98 40.52
CA ALA A 367 5.52 5.85 41.45
C ALA A 367 4.30 4.94 41.15
N PRO A 368 4.38 3.62 41.44
CA PRO A 368 3.26 2.69 41.23
C PRO A 368 1.95 3.21 41.85
N GLY A 369 0.86 3.15 41.09
CA GLY A 369 -0.46 3.65 41.49
C GLY A 369 -0.75 5.13 41.18
N SER A 370 0.28 5.94 40.91
CA SER A 370 0.12 7.32 40.47
C SER A 370 -0.48 7.43 39.06
N ARG A 371 -1.09 8.58 38.75
CA ARG A 371 -1.83 8.80 37.51
C ARG A 371 -1.48 10.09 36.80
N ILE A 372 -1.64 10.05 35.48
CA ILE A 372 -1.76 11.23 34.61
C ILE A 372 -3.22 11.34 34.18
N HIS A 373 -3.79 12.53 34.37
CA HIS A 373 -5.11 12.89 33.89
C HIS A 373 -4.96 13.68 32.59
N HIS A 374 -5.42 13.13 31.48
CA HIS A 374 -5.23 13.74 30.17
C HIS A 374 -6.54 13.80 29.38
N SER A 375 -6.48 14.40 28.20
CA SER A 375 -7.57 14.40 27.23
C SER A 375 -7.10 13.80 25.92
N VAL A 376 -7.94 12.98 25.29
CA VAL A 376 -7.69 12.34 23.99
C VAL A 376 -8.67 12.84 22.94
N GLY A 377 -8.26 12.85 21.68
CA GLY A 377 -9.10 13.24 20.54
C GLY A 377 -8.73 14.58 19.91
N LEU A 378 -9.53 15.01 18.93
CA LEU A 378 -9.38 16.27 18.22
C LEU A 378 -10.44 17.27 18.70
N TRP A 379 -10.06 18.53 18.91
CA TRP A 379 -11.03 19.58 19.21
C TRP A 379 -12.08 19.68 18.07
N PRO A 380 -13.40 19.78 18.36
CA PRO A 380 -14.03 19.99 19.68
C PRO A 380 -14.37 18.72 20.49
N ALA A 381 -14.12 17.52 19.96
CA ALA A 381 -14.50 16.23 20.57
C ALA A 381 -13.38 15.66 21.46
N LEU A 382 -13.01 16.37 22.53
CA LEU A 382 -12.03 15.90 23.52
C LEU A 382 -12.70 15.05 24.61
N LEU A 383 -12.18 13.84 24.83
CA LEU A 383 -12.61 12.95 25.91
C LEU A 383 -11.63 13.01 27.06
N SER A 384 -12.13 12.93 28.30
CA SER A 384 -11.30 12.89 29.50
C SER A 384 -10.85 11.46 29.78
N ASP A 385 -9.55 11.27 29.95
CA ASP A 385 -8.99 9.95 30.24
C ASP A 385 -7.87 9.98 31.29
N THR A 386 -7.42 8.79 31.69
CA THR A 386 -6.37 8.60 32.69
C THR A 386 -5.41 7.47 32.33
N THR A 387 -4.11 7.69 32.56
CA THR A 387 -3.08 6.64 32.52
C THR A 387 -2.56 6.42 33.93
N ARG A 388 -2.41 5.17 34.36
CA ARG A 388 -1.92 4.78 35.69
C ARG A 388 -0.61 4.01 35.57
N VAL A 389 0.31 4.21 36.51
CA VAL A 389 1.50 3.35 36.66
C VAL A 389 1.12 2.04 37.35
N GLU A 390 1.43 0.91 36.72
CA GLU A 390 1.36 -0.42 37.34
C GLU A 390 2.69 -0.74 38.05
N GLU A 391 3.80 -0.63 37.33
CA GLU A 391 5.15 -0.91 37.83
C GLU A 391 6.13 0.17 37.36
N CYS A 392 7.14 0.46 38.19
CA CYS A 392 8.17 1.47 37.91
C CYS A 392 9.51 1.00 38.46
N ASP A 393 10.48 0.79 37.56
CA ASP A 393 11.89 0.60 37.89
C ASP A 393 12.67 1.83 37.38
N ALA A 394 13.12 2.65 38.32
CA ALA A 394 13.64 3.97 38.02
C ALA A 394 14.86 3.92 37.09
N GLY A 395 14.76 4.59 35.96
CA GLY A 395 15.82 4.65 34.94
C GLY A 395 15.84 3.48 33.97
N ARG A 396 14.93 2.51 34.11
CA ARG A 396 14.97 1.26 33.32
C ARG A 396 13.64 0.86 32.72
N ARG A 397 12.55 0.87 33.50
CA ARG A 397 11.26 0.30 33.05
C ARG A 397 10.08 1.05 33.62
N LEU A 398 9.05 1.26 32.80
CA LEU A 398 7.78 1.83 33.21
C LEU A 398 6.63 1.05 32.57
N LEU A 399 5.78 0.45 33.41
CA LEU A 399 4.58 -0.27 32.98
C LEU A 399 3.34 0.55 33.33
N LEU A 400 2.50 0.80 32.31
CA LEU A 400 1.36 1.70 32.38
C LEU A 400 0.08 0.99 31.96
N THR A 401 -1.04 1.31 32.61
CA THR A 401 -2.39 1.06 32.10
C THR A 401 -2.96 2.37 31.56
N ALA A 402 -3.14 2.45 30.25
CA ALA A 402 -3.85 3.55 29.62
C ALA A 402 -5.34 3.18 29.53
N ARG A 403 -6.19 3.94 30.22
CA ARG A 403 -7.63 3.92 29.96
C ARG A 403 -7.86 4.73 28.67
N GLY A 404 -8.74 4.22 27.82
CA GLY A 404 -8.94 4.68 26.45
C GLY A 404 -10.41 4.63 26.06
N TRP A 405 -11.32 5.22 26.85
CA TRP A 405 -12.77 5.13 26.57
C TRP A 405 -13.11 5.80 25.22
N PRO A 406 -13.91 5.16 24.33
CA PRO A 406 -14.71 3.95 24.50
C PRO A 406 -14.00 2.63 24.14
N LEU A 407 -12.72 2.66 23.75
CA LEU A 407 -11.95 1.51 23.27
C LEU A 407 -11.49 0.54 24.38
N GLY A 408 -11.53 0.93 25.65
CA GLY A 408 -11.18 0.04 26.77
C GLY A 408 -9.85 0.40 27.44
N GLU A 409 -9.10 -0.58 27.93
CA GLU A 409 -7.80 -0.37 28.57
C GLU A 409 -6.68 -1.06 27.78
N ALA A 410 -5.53 -0.40 27.70
CA ALA A 410 -4.31 -0.93 27.09
C ALA A 410 -3.18 -0.95 28.12
N ARG A 411 -2.38 -2.01 28.09
CA ARG A 411 -1.11 -2.06 28.82
C ARG A 411 0.01 -1.63 27.92
N VAL A 412 0.84 -0.70 28.41
CA VAL A 412 1.98 -0.14 27.71
C VAL A 412 3.20 -0.33 28.59
N GLU A 413 4.20 -1.04 28.08
CA GLU A 413 5.49 -1.23 28.72
C GLU A 413 6.56 -0.46 27.96
N LEU A 414 7.36 0.31 28.69
CA LEU A 414 8.52 1.03 28.20
C LEU A 414 9.76 0.49 28.90
N VAL A 415 10.78 0.11 28.12
CA VAL A 415 12.07 -0.38 28.63
C VAL A 415 13.19 0.45 28.01
N ILE A 416 14.15 0.90 28.83
CA ILE A 416 15.33 1.65 28.42
C ILE A 416 16.56 0.78 28.65
N GLU A 417 17.30 0.51 27.58
CA GLU A 417 18.54 -0.26 27.61
C GLU A 417 19.70 0.67 27.22
N PRO A 418 20.65 0.96 28.12
CA PRO A 418 21.82 1.77 27.78
C PRO A 418 22.65 1.13 26.67
N ASP A 419 23.08 1.94 25.70
CA ASP A 419 23.93 1.52 24.58
C ASP A 419 25.15 2.47 24.53
N GLY A 420 25.91 2.48 25.63
CA GLY A 420 27.02 3.43 25.85
C GLY A 420 26.64 4.68 26.66
N PRO A 421 27.58 5.61 26.85
CA PRO A 421 27.39 6.79 27.72
C PRO A 421 26.48 7.86 27.10
N GLU A 422 26.38 7.92 25.76
CA GLU A 422 25.64 8.96 25.02
C GLU A 422 24.44 8.42 24.22
N SER A 423 24.16 7.12 24.30
CA SER A 423 23.06 6.48 23.57
C SER A 423 22.35 5.41 24.37
N CYS A 424 21.08 5.17 24.04
CA CYS A 424 20.29 4.08 24.58
C CYS A 424 19.26 3.59 23.57
N THR A 425 18.75 2.38 23.78
CA THR A 425 17.61 1.82 23.05
C THR A 425 16.37 1.86 23.92
N VAL A 426 15.29 2.41 23.37
CA VAL A 426 13.98 2.43 24.03
C VAL A 426 13.06 1.46 23.31
N THR A 427 12.48 0.53 24.07
CA THR A 427 11.48 -0.43 23.60
C THR A 427 10.12 -0.06 24.15
N ILE A 428 9.09 -0.02 23.30
CA ILE A 428 7.68 0.09 23.69
C ILE A 428 6.93 -1.17 23.28
N THR A 429 6.13 -1.72 24.19
CA THR A 429 5.23 -2.85 23.94
C THR A 429 3.84 -2.46 24.40
N GLU A 430 2.85 -2.47 23.50
CA GLU A 430 1.46 -2.11 23.83
C GLU A 430 0.49 -3.19 23.34
N ASP A 431 -0.49 -3.53 24.17
CA ASP A 431 -1.63 -4.35 23.76
C ASP A 431 -2.90 -4.04 24.55
N ALA A 432 -4.07 -4.21 23.93
CA ALA A 432 -5.34 -4.01 24.63
C ALA A 432 -5.63 -5.19 25.56
N VAL A 433 -5.97 -4.89 26.82
CA VAL A 433 -6.21 -5.86 27.88
C VAL A 433 -7.68 -5.96 28.29
N SER A 434 -8.47 -4.91 28.07
CA SER A 434 -9.91 -4.93 28.35
C SER A 434 -10.70 -4.01 27.41
N GLY A 435 -12.01 -4.24 27.29
CA GLY A 435 -12.94 -3.40 26.52
C GLY A 435 -12.99 -3.68 25.01
N PRO A 436 -13.75 -2.88 24.23
CA PRO A 436 -14.01 -3.15 22.80
C PRO A 436 -12.76 -3.27 21.92
N GLY A 437 -11.65 -2.66 22.33
CA GLY A 437 -10.35 -2.76 21.69
C GLY A 437 -9.72 -4.15 21.74
N THR A 438 -10.27 -5.10 22.51
CA THR A 438 -9.87 -6.52 22.47
C THR A 438 -10.65 -7.35 21.46
N LEU A 439 -11.74 -6.82 20.87
CA LEU A 439 -12.56 -7.54 19.91
C LEU A 439 -11.86 -7.82 18.57
N PRO A 440 -11.03 -6.91 18.00
CA PRO A 440 -10.29 -7.21 16.78
C PRO A 440 -9.25 -8.33 17.02
N PRO A 441 -9.05 -9.25 16.06
CA PRO A 441 -7.97 -10.23 16.13
C PRO A 441 -6.62 -9.57 16.39
N ARG A 442 -5.74 -10.21 17.17
CA ARG A 442 -4.44 -9.63 17.61
C ARG A 442 -3.63 -9.01 16.46
N LEU A 443 -3.59 -9.66 15.29
CA LEU A 443 -2.90 -9.14 14.11
C LEU A 443 -3.47 -7.81 13.61
N VAL A 444 -4.80 -7.65 13.62
CA VAL A 444 -5.48 -6.41 13.22
C VAL A 444 -5.25 -5.32 14.26
N ARG A 445 -5.36 -5.66 15.53
CA ARG A 445 -5.11 -4.74 16.65
C ARG A 445 -3.67 -4.21 16.63
N GLN A 446 -2.69 -5.10 16.49
CA GLN A 446 -1.28 -4.73 16.40
C GLN A 446 -0.99 -3.86 15.17
N ALA A 447 -1.60 -4.12 14.01
CA ALA A 447 -1.45 -3.26 12.83
C ALA A 447 -1.91 -1.80 13.06
N MET A 448 -2.84 -1.55 13.98
CA MET A 448 -3.25 -0.19 14.37
C MET A 448 -2.32 0.43 15.42
N ILE A 449 -1.76 -0.38 16.32
CA ILE A 449 -0.89 0.07 17.43
C ILE A 449 0.52 0.39 16.93
N LEU A 450 1.08 -0.42 16.03
CA LEU A 450 2.48 -0.32 15.58
C LEU A 450 2.86 1.07 15.03
N PRO A 451 2.09 1.71 14.13
CA PRO A 451 2.43 3.04 13.63
C PRO A 451 2.42 4.10 14.73
N ARG A 452 1.48 3.98 15.68
CA ARG A 452 1.34 4.88 16.83
C ARG A 452 2.53 4.75 17.77
N ASN A 453 2.98 3.53 18.04
CA ASN A 453 4.16 3.24 18.87
C ASN A 453 5.44 3.76 18.24
N HIS A 454 5.59 3.58 16.93
CA HIS A 454 6.74 4.08 16.19
C HIS A 454 6.86 5.61 16.29
N GLU A 455 5.76 6.34 16.07
CA GLU A 455 5.73 7.79 16.21
C GLU A 455 5.89 8.24 17.68
N THR A 456 5.35 7.49 18.63
CA THR A 456 5.52 7.75 20.08
C THR A 456 6.99 7.69 20.48
N LEU A 457 7.70 6.63 20.09
CA LEU A 457 9.15 6.51 20.31
C LEU A 457 9.95 7.63 19.65
N LYS A 458 9.55 8.03 18.43
CA LYS A 458 10.20 9.11 17.69
C LYS A 458 10.09 10.45 18.42
N ARG A 459 8.91 10.80 18.93
CA ARG A 459 8.70 12.05 19.69
C ARG A 459 9.41 12.02 21.05
N LEU A 460 9.41 10.87 21.72
CA LEU A 460 10.17 10.67 22.95
C LEU A 460 11.66 10.91 22.72
N ALA A 461 12.22 10.36 21.63
CA ALA A 461 13.60 10.59 21.25
C ALA A 461 13.89 12.08 21.02
N TYR A 462 13.03 12.80 20.30
CA TYR A 462 13.23 14.25 20.09
C TYR A 462 13.25 15.07 21.37
N LEU A 463 12.44 14.72 22.37
CA LEU A 463 12.46 15.42 23.66
C LEU A 463 13.75 15.12 24.43
N ALA A 464 14.21 13.87 24.40
CA ALA A 464 15.44 13.47 25.08
C ALA A 464 16.71 14.03 24.41
N GLU A 465 16.75 14.03 23.07
CA GLU A 465 17.85 14.53 22.24
C GLU A 465 17.89 16.06 22.18
N GLY A 466 16.72 16.70 22.00
CA GLY A 466 16.61 18.16 21.89
C GLY A 466 16.98 18.90 23.17
N ALA A 467 16.86 18.24 24.31
CA ALA A 467 17.28 18.78 25.59
C ALA A 467 18.81 18.66 25.83
N ALA A 468 19.59 18.31 24.80
CA ALA A 468 21.06 18.31 24.77
C ALA A 468 21.68 19.51 24.01
N ALA A 469 20.87 20.38 23.37
CA ALA A 469 21.40 21.61 22.76
C ALA A 469 21.55 22.70 23.85
N PRO A 470 22.77 23.21 24.13
CA PRO A 470 22.90 24.42 24.92
C PRO A 470 22.18 25.54 24.15
N LEU A 471 21.25 26.23 24.82
CA LEU A 471 20.86 27.57 24.38
C LEU A 471 22.15 28.39 24.39
N GLY A 472 22.66 28.77 23.21
CA GLY A 472 23.79 29.68 23.13
C GLY A 472 23.47 30.92 23.94
N ASP A 473 24.38 31.30 24.83
CA ASP A 473 24.31 32.56 25.55
C ASP A 473 24.15 33.68 24.52
N GLY A 474 22.97 34.29 24.51
CA GLY A 474 22.69 35.49 23.74
C GLY A 474 23.14 36.69 24.54
N ASP A 475 24.18 37.38 24.04
CA ASP A 475 24.42 38.80 24.29
C ASP A 475 23.38 39.69 23.58
#